data_AF-A0A853FJF1-F1
#
_entry.id   AF-A0A853FJF1-F1
#
_cell.length_a   1.000
_cell.length_b   1.000
_cell.length_c   1.000
_cell.angle_alpha   90.00
_cell.angle_beta   90.00
_cell.angle_gamma   90.00
#
_symmetry.space_group_name_H-M   'P 1'
#
loop_
_entity.id
_entity.type
_entity.pdbx_description
1 polymer ?
#
loop_
_entity_poly.entity_id
_entity_poly.type
_entity_poly.pdbx_seq_one_letter_code
_entity_poly.pdbx_strand_id
1 'polypeptide(L)'
;MSASLVRQQSGYYSLELETADLDALKSAILDRYGTPKTKRYPMLTVYRFGGCSFTFQHQWDDPCLIASSAEGDAILETLHGVLSGAD
;
A
#
# COMPACT_ATOMS: atom_id res chain seq x y z
N MET A 1 -3.37 -13.71 -6.37
CA MET A 1 -2.98 -12.39 -5.88
C MET A 1 -2.84 -11.49 -7.09
N SER A 2 -3.69 -10.49 -7.18
CA SER A 2 -3.74 -9.50 -8.25
C SER A 2 -3.42 -8.16 -7.61
N ALA A 3 -2.13 -7.81 -7.60
CA ALA A 3 -1.64 -6.51 -7.17
C ALA A 3 -0.93 -5.86 -8.36
N SER A 4 -1.20 -4.58 -8.60
CA SER A 4 -0.59 -3.81 -9.68
C SER A 4 0.03 -2.54 -9.10
N LEU A 5 1.23 -2.21 -9.58
CA LEU A 5 1.90 -0.97 -9.22
C LEU A 5 1.69 0.07 -10.33
N VAL A 6 0.98 1.15 -10.03
CA VAL A 6 0.61 2.20 -10.99
C VAL A 6 1.30 3.50 -10.63
N ARG A 7 2.03 4.11 -11.58
CA ARG A 7 2.65 5.42 -11.39
C ARG A 7 1.57 6.52 -11.50
N GLN A 8 1.43 7.32 -10.45
CA GLN A 8 0.46 8.41 -10.38
C GLN A 8 1.00 9.69 -11.04
N GLN A 9 0.12 10.64 -11.36
CA GLN A 9 0.50 11.97 -11.84
C GLN A 9 1.34 12.77 -10.84
N SER A 10 1.23 12.44 -9.54
CA SER A 10 2.08 12.99 -8.48
C SER A 10 3.55 12.58 -8.59
N GLY A 11 3.86 11.57 -9.42
CA GLY A 11 5.20 11.01 -9.54
C GLY A 11 5.51 9.91 -8.52
N TYR A 12 4.54 9.45 -7.73
CA TYR A 12 4.70 8.32 -6.80
C TYR A 12 3.82 7.13 -7.20
N TYR A 13 4.05 5.97 -6.62
CA TYR A 13 3.27 4.77 -6.90
C TYR A 13 1.97 4.70 -6.09
N SER A 14 0.99 4.08 -6.73
CA SER A 14 -0.21 3.50 -6.13
C SER A 14 -0.11 2.00 -6.26
N LEU A 15 -0.20 1.28 -5.14
CA LEU A 15 -0.37 -0.16 -5.14
C LEU A 15 -1.88 -0.43 -5.15
N GLU A 16 -2.38 -0.92 -6.28
CA GLU A 16 -3.79 -1.27 -6.51
C GLU A 16 -3.93 -2.78 -6.33
N LEU A 17 -4.95 -3.21 -5.58
CA LEU A 17 -5.14 -4.61 -5.23
C LEU A 17 -6.62 -4.95 -5.15
N GLU A 18 -6.94 -6.22 -5.36
CA GLU A 18 -8.29 -6.72 -5.11
C GLU A 18 -8.57 -6.77 -3.59
N THR A 19 -9.83 -6.58 -3.20
CA THR A 19 -10.26 -6.67 -1.79
C THR A 19 -9.86 -8.01 -1.14
N ALA A 20 -9.82 -9.11 -1.91
CA ALA A 20 -9.41 -10.43 -1.44
C ALA A 20 -7.93 -10.50 -1.01
N ASP A 21 -7.08 -9.61 -1.54
CA ASP A 21 -5.63 -9.57 -1.25
C ASP A 21 -5.29 -8.62 -0.07
N LEU A 22 -6.28 -7.95 0.53
CA LEU A 22 -6.06 -7.04 1.65
C LEU A 22 -5.42 -7.70 2.88
N ASP A 23 -5.81 -8.93 3.19
CA ASP A 23 -5.24 -9.64 4.35
C ASP A 23 -3.80 -10.09 4.09
N ALA A 24 -3.46 -10.41 2.84
CA ALA A 24 -2.09 -10.65 2.43
C ALA A 24 -1.24 -9.37 2.54
N LEU A 25 -1.76 -8.23 2.07
CA LEU A 25 -1.10 -6.92 2.21
C LEU A 25 -0.86 -6.57 3.69
N LYS A 26 -1.87 -6.72 4.55
CA LYS A 26 -1.72 -6.45 6.00
C LYS A 26 -0.66 -7.34 6.63
N SER A 27 -0.63 -8.64 6.28
CA SER A 27 0.36 -9.59 6.77
C SER A 27 1.76 -9.20 6.31
N ALA A 28 1.93 -8.90 5.01
CA ALA A 28 3.22 -8.47 4.47
C ALA A 28 3.73 -7.18 5.12
N ILE A 29 2.85 -6.21 5.40
CA ILE A 29 3.21 -4.99 6.12
C ILE A 29 3.60 -5.30 7.56
N LEU A 30 2.82 -6.12 8.26
CA LEU A 30 3.08 -6.50 9.65
C LEU A 30 4.42 -7.21 9.79
N ASP A 31 4.71 -8.17 8.92
CA ASP A 31 5.92 -8.99 8.98
C ASP A 31 7.19 -8.17 8.69
N ARG A 32 7.12 -7.22 7.75
CA ARG A 32 8.31 -6.44 7.31
C ARG A 32 8.50 -5.13 8.06
N TYR A 33 7.41 -4.47 8.45
CA TYR A 33 7.43 -3.10 8.95
C TYR A 33 6.75 -2.94 10.31
N GLY A 34 6.22 -4.03 10.88
CA GLY A 34 5.48 -4.02 12.13
C GLY A 34 4.08 -3.42 12.00
N THR A 35 3.45 -3.18 13.15
CA THR A 35 2.07 -2.68 13.19
C THR A 35 1.97 -1.24 12.68
N PRO A 36 1.18 -0.98 11.61
CA PRO A 36 0.99 0.38 11.10
C PRO A 36 0.27 1.28 12.10
N LYS A 37 0.73 2.52 12.23
CA LYS A 37 -0.07 3.56 12.88
C LYS A 37 -1.14 4.03 11.90
N THR A 38 -2.41 3.99 12.32
CA THR A 38 -3.55 4.33 11.46
C THR A 38 -4.17 5.65 11.91
N LYS A 39 -4.42 6.55 10.95
CA LYS A 39 -5.20 7.78 11.17
C LYS A 39 -6.33 7.85 10.17
N ARG A 40 -7.57 7.81 10.65
CA ARG A 40 -8.77 7.89 9.82
C ARG A 40 -9.20 9.34 9.65
N TYR A 41 -9.57 9.69 8.42
CA TYR A 41 -10.18 10.95 8.05
C TYR A 41 -11.52 10.66 7.35
N PRO A 42 -12.44 11.63 7.21
CA PRO A 42 -13.76 11.39 6.63
C PRO A 42 -13.74 10.77 5.22
N MET A 43 -12.70 11.04 4.43
CA MET A 43 -12.60 10.62 3.01
C MET A 43 -11.44 9.66 2.73
N LEU A 44 -10.54 9.43 3.68
CA LEU A 44 -9.36 8.59 3.48
C LEU A 44 -8.82 8.04 4.80
N THR A 45 -7.98 7.01 4.70
CA THR A 45 -7.20 6.53 5.84
C THR A 45 -5.72 6.71 5.55
N VAL A 46 -4.95 7.22 6.51
CA VAL A 46 -3.49 7.28 6.41
C VAL A 46 -2.88 6.17 7.25
N TYR A 47 -2.05 5.34 6.63
CA TYR A 47 -1.21 4.36 7.30
C TYR A 47 0.22 4.86 7.38
N ARG A 48 0.88 4.62 8.52
CA ARG A 48 2.29 4.92 8.72
C ARG A 48 3.04 3.68 9.17
N PHE A 49 4.02 3.28 8.38
CA PHE A 49 4.90 2.13 8.62
C PHE A 49 6.19 2.30 7.79
N GLY A 50 7.28 1.62 8.17
CA GLY A 50 8.57 1.74 7.46
C GLY A 50 9.11 3.17 7.39
N GLY A 51 8.78 4.03 8.36
CA GLY A 51 9.15 5.45 8.34
C GLY A 51 8.34 6.33 7.37
N CYS A 52 7.44 5.75 6.58
CA CYS A 52 6.70 6.42 5.51
C CYS A 52 5.23 6.64 5.86
N SER A 53 4.55 7.49 5.08
CA SER A 53 3.09 7.71 5.16
C SER A 53 2.43 7.33 3.83
N PHE A 54 1.36 6.56 3.94
CA PHE A 54 0.60 6.03 2.81
C PHE A 54 -0.86 6.42 2.94
N THR A 55 -1.44 6.89 1.84
CA THR A 55 -2.87 7.15 1.76
C THR A 55 -3.56 5.90 1.25
N PHE A 56 -4.43 5.32 2.06
CA PHE A 56 -5.31 4.24 1.65
C PHE A 56 -6.65 4.82 1.24
N GLN A 57 -7.03 4.53 0.00
CA GLN A 57 -8.33 4.85 -0.54
C GLN A 57 -9.02 3.56 -0.94
N HIS A 58 -10.31 3.48 -0.64
CA HIS A 58 -11.16 2.35 -1.00
C HIS A 58 -12.31 2.89 -1.83
N GLN A 59 -11.98 3.43 -3.00
CA GLN A 59 -12.94 4.02 -3.91
C GLN A 59 -13.27 2.99 -4.98
N TRP A 60 -14.49 2.44 -4.93
CA TRP A 60 -15.09 1.58 -5.98
C TRP A 60 -14.39 0.23 -6.19
N ASP A 61 -14.55 -0.67 -5.22
CA ASP A 61 -14.19 -2.10 -5.26
C ASP A 61 -12.69 -2.47 -5.30
N ASP A 62 -11.82 -1.54 -5.71
CA ASP A 62 -10.37 -1.73 -5.78
C ASP A 62 -9.65 -0.88 -4.71
N PRO A 63 -9.25 -1.48 -3.57
CA PRO A 63 -8.40 -0.79 -2.60
C PRO A 63 -7.05 -0.39 -3.20
N CYS A 64 -6.63 0.83 -2.91
CA CYS A 64 -5.31 1.32 -3.30
C CYS A 64 -4.55 1.95 -2.13
N LEU A 65 -3.24 1.69 -2.10
CA LEU A 65 -2.31 2.25 -1.15
C LEU A 65 -1.30 3.13 -1.88
N ILE A 66 -1.35 4.44 -1.61
CA ILE A 66 -0.64 5.45 -2.39
C ILE A 66 0.52 6.00 -1.57
N ALA A 67 1.73 5.98 -2.14
CA ALA A 67 2.92 6.57 -1.57
C ALA A 67 2.95 8.10 -1.75
N SER A 68 3.72 8.77 -0.89
CA SER A 68 3.91 10.22 -0.92
C SER A 68 5.39 10.64 -0.91
N SER A 69 6.30 9.66 -1.03
CA SER A 69 7.75 9.86 -1.09
C SER A 69 8.41 8.72 -1.85
N ALA A 70 9.67 8.92 -2.27
CA ALA A 70 10.45 7.90 -2.97
C ALA A 70 10.77 6.68 -2.09
N GLU A 71 10.94 6.87 -0.78
CA GLU A 71 11.08 5.77 0.17
C GLU A 71 9.79 4.97 0.29
N GLY A 72 8.64 5.64 0.20
CA GLY A 72 7.33 5.01 0.13
C GLY A 72 7.18 4.17 -1.14
N ASP A 73 7.67 4.65 -2.28
CA ASP A 73 7.69 3.92 -3.55
C ASP A 73 8.47 2.61 -3.44
N ALA A 74 9.68 2.65 -2.87
CA ALA A 74 10.50 1.45 -2.66
C ALA A 74 9.79 0.41 -1.74
N ILE A 75 9.05 0.89 -0.74
CA ILE A 75 8.22 0.04 0.11
C ILE A 75 7.06 -0.59 -0.69
N LEU A 76 6.38 0.17 -1.55
CA LEU A 76 5.29 -0.36 -2.38
C LEU A 76 5.81 -1.37 -3.41
N GLU A 77 6.98 -1.13 -4.02
CA GLU A 77 7.66 -2.09 -4.90
C GLU A 77 7.97 -3.40 -4.17
N THR A 78 8.50 -3.30 -2.94
CA THR A 78 8.76 -4.47 -2.10
C THR A 78 7.47 -5.24 -1.81
N LEU A 79 6.41 -4.54 -1.38
CA LEU A 79 5.11 -5.17 -1.10
C LEU A 79 4.51 -5.81 -2.36
N HIS A 80 4.65 -5.18 -3.52
CA HIS A 80 4.20 -5.72 -4.80
C HIS A 80 4.92 -7.02 -5.16
N GLY A 81 6.25 -7.10 -4.98
CA GLY A 81 7.02 -8.32 -5.22
C GLY A 81 6.51 -9.50 -4.38
N VAL A 82 6.28 -9.23 -3.09
CA VAL A 82 5.76 -10.20 -2.12
C VAL A 82 4.38 -10.72 -2.51
N LEU A 83 3.47 -9.81 -2.86
CA LEU A 83 2.12 -10.16 -3.28
C LEU A 83 2.10 -10.87 -4.63
N SER A 84 3.12 -10.68 -5.45
CA SER A 84 3.27 -11.35 -6.74
C SER A 84 4.00 -12.69 -6.64
N GLY A 85 4.49 -13.08 -5.46
CA GLY A 85 5.30 -14.30 -5.26
C GLY A 85 6.70 -14.22 -5.88
N ALA A 86 7.19 -13.01 -6.16
CA ALA A 86 8.56 -12.74 -6.56
C ALA A 86 9.34 -12.31 -5.30
N ASP A 87 9.93 -13.27 -4.61
CA ASP A 87 10.95 -13.03 -3.58
C ASP A 87 12.34 -12.91 -4.24
#